data_AF-A0A7V3RKH7-F1
#
_entry.id   AF-A0A7V3RKH7-F1
#
_cell.length_a   1.000
_cell.length_b   1.000
_cell.length_c   1.000
_cell.angle_alpha   90.00
_cell.angle_beta   90.00
_cell.angle_gamma   90.00
#
_symmetry.space_group_name_H-M   'P 1'
#
loop_
_entity.id
_entity.type
_entity.pdbx_description
1 polymer ?
#
loop_
_entity_poly.entity_id
_entity_poly.type
_entity_poly.pdbx_seq_one_letter_code
_entity_poly.pdbx_strand_id
1 'polypeptide(L)'
;YRRLTTYKEDEEESFYSKIKEEYDNIIEKYPEMKNIPKELPRRIKVAKRGETNELLVFIKKGNDLFVSYKDYRKAIPEAVSFEKVIERVRCEKDEPALPLSSDFWRHYNQILNERIAYQKSRQSNPNELSNKAFNLLNTLLKLEAEQIKPLIPFIHSLIEDFREYGTLSDYVWAEIVSLETFLKKGEIDKIADALKKLKEDIGEDFLEKIKKRLKSLDKEIIIAIENQATL
;
A
#
# COMPACT_ATOMS: atom_id res chain seq x y z
N TYR A 1 -47.21 -8.98 44.88
CA TYR A 1 -46.41 -9.93 44.10
C TYR A 1 -45.46 -9.13 43.22
N ARG A 2 -44.18 -9.49 43.26
CA ARG A 2 -43.03 -8.75 42.71
C ARG A 2 -42.90 -9.07 41.21
N ARG A 3 -42.73 -8.06 40.35
CA ARG A 3 -42.02 -8.24 39.07
C ARG A 3 -40.68 -7.52 39.18
N LEU A 4 -39.67 -8.34 39.49
CA LEU A 4 -38.25 -8.07 39.27
C LEU A 4 -38.01 -8.08 37.77
N THR A 5 -37.39 -7.02 37.25
CA THR A 5 -36.18 -7.06 36.40
C THR A 5 -35.81 -5.62 36.04
N THR A 6 -35.03 -5.00 36.91
CA THR A 6 -34.18 -3.87 36.55
C THR A 6 -32.98 -4.46 35.81
N TYR A 7 -33.05 -4.58 34.48
CA TYR A 7 -31.84 -4.73 33.68
C TYR A 7 -31.36 -3.31 33.36
N LYS A 8 -30.37 -2.83 34.13
CA LYS A 8 -29.40 -1.91 33.56
C LYS A 8 -28.52 -2.79 32.68
N GLU A 9 -28.75 -2.76 31.38
CA GLU A 9 -27.66 -3.10 30.46
C GLU A 9 -26.62 -2.01 30.68
N ASP A 10 -25.54 -2.34 31.37
CA ASP A 10 -24.31 -1.57 31.30
C ASP A 10 -23.88 -1.67 29.83
N GLU A 11 -24.34 -0.73 28.99
CA GLU A 11 -23.82 -0.56 27.64
C GLU A 11 -22.34 -0.22 27.79
N GLU A 12 -21.49 -1.24 27.63
CA GLU A 12 -20.05 -1.02 27.55
C GLU A 12 -19.80 0.03 26.47
N GLU A 13 -19.26 1.16 26.90
CA GLU A 13 -18.98 2.25 25.99
C GLU A 13 -18.08 1.78 24.83
N SER A 14 -18.50 2.10 23.61
CA SER A 14 -17.78 1.69 22.40
C SER A 14 -16.34 2.23 22.38
N PHE A 15 -15.40 1.48 21.78
CA PHE A 15 -14.01 1.91 21.63
C PHE A 15 -13.89 3.31 21.00
N TYR A 16 -14.74 3.62 20.00
CA TYR A 16 -14.76 4.94 19.38
C TYR A 16 -15.14 6.05 20.36
N SER A 17 -16.16 5.83 21.19
CA SER A 17 -16.60 6.82 22.19
C SER A 17 -15.49 7.12 23.20
N LYS A 18 -14.81 6.09 23.70
CA LYS A 18 -13.67 6.23 24.63
C LYS A 18 -12.53 7.07 24.03
N ILE A 19 -12.13 6.76 22.79
CA ILE A 19 -11.07 7.52 22.10
C ILE A 19 -11.51 8.96 21.83
N LYS A 20 -12.78 9.17 21.51
CA LYS A 20 -13.32 10.51 21.29
C LYS A 20 -13.31 11.33 22.58
N GLU A 21 -13.75 10.75 23.70
CA GLU A 21 -13.69 11.40 25.01
C GLU A 21 -12.25 11.74 25.41
N GLU A 22 -11.30 10.80 25.22
CA GLU A 22 -9.87 11.06 25.46
C GLU A 22 -9.34 12.20 24.59
N TYR A 23 -9.69 12.22 23.30
CA TYR A 23 -9.31 13.30 22.39
C TYR A 23 -9.89 14.65 22.84
N ASP A 24 -11.19 14.70 23.17
CA ASP A 24 -11.86 15.92 23.61
C ASP A 24 -11.22 16.44 24.90
N ASN A 25 -10.93 15.56 25.87
CA ASN A 25 -10.21 15.89 27.10
C ASN A 25 -8.79 16.44 26.85
N ILE A 26 -8.06 15.90 25.87
CA ILE A 26 -6.73 16.41 25.49
C ILE A 26 -6.85 17.82 24.90
N ILE A 27 -7.83 18.05 24.01
CA ILE A 27 -8.02 19.36 23.37
C ILE A 27 -8.51 20.41 24.38
N GLU A 28 -9.34 20.04 25.34
CA GLU A 28 -9.77 20.95 26.42
C GLU A 28 -8.60 21.37 27.31
N LYS A 29 -7.75 20.42 27.71
CA LYS A 29 -6.57 20.69 28.55
C LYS A 29 -5.45 21.40 27.78
N TYR A 30 -5.30 21.12 26.49
CA TYR A 30 -4.22 21.60 25.64
C TYR A 30 -4.77 22.10 24.28
N PRO A 31 -5.44 23.27 24.23
CA PRO A 31 -6.08 23.78 23.03
C PRO A 31 -5.15 23.96 21.82
N GLU A 32 -3.85 24.16 22.07
CA GLU A 32 -2.81 24.26 21.06
C GLU A 32 -2.72 22.99 20.19
N MET A 33 -3.02 21.82 20.75
CA MET A 33 -2.96 20.52 20.08
C MET A 33 -3.93 20.41 18.90
N LYS A 34 -4.95 21.27 18.83
CA LYS A 34 -5.94 21.27 17.74
C LYS A 34 -5.34 21.65 16.38
N ASN A 35 -4.28 22.45 16.37
CA ASN A 35 -3.67 22.95 15.13
C ASN A 35 -2.36 22.25 14.77
N ILE A 36 -1.65 21.66 15.73
CA ILE A 36 -0.38 20.96 15.51
C ILE A 36 -0.47 19.91 14.38
N PRO A 37 -1.52 19.06 14.28
CA PRO A 37 -1.62 18.07 13.20
C PRO A 37 -1.56 18.65 11.78
N LYS A 38 -1.93 19.92 11.59
CA LYS A 38 -1.90 20.58 10.27
C LYS A 38 -0.49 20.98 9.83
N GLU A 39 0.41 21.17 10.79
CA GLU A 39 1.79 21.62 10.57
C GLU A 39 2.76 20.43 10.47
N LEU A 40 2.35 19.26 10.96
CA LEU A 40 3.17 18.06 10.93
C LEU A 40 3.33 17.50 9.52
N PRO A 41 4.50 16.93 9.19
CA PRO A 41 4.69 16.25 7.92
C PRO A 41 3.79 15.01 7.86
N ARG A 42 3.45 14.58 6.65
CA ARG A 42 2.67 13.36 6.42
C ARG A 42 3.35 12.09 6.93
N ARG A 43 4.66 12.13 7.20
CA ARG A 43 5.42 10.98 7.68
C ARG A 43 6.15 11.36 8.94
N ILE A 44 5.70 10.80 10.05
CA ILE A 44 6.25 11.04 11.38
C ILE A 44 6.86 9.74 11.90
N LYS A 45 8.03 9.84 12.52
CA LYS A 45 8.73 8.72 13.15
C LYS A 45 9.23 9.22 14.49
N VAL A 46 8.81 8.55 15.56
CA VAL A 46 9.17 8.90 16.92
C VAL A 46 9.54 7.64 17.68
N ALA A 47 10.38 7.80 18.71
CA ALA A 47 10.66 6.75 19.68
C ALA A 47 10.37 7.24 21.09
N LYS A 48 9.93 6.33 21.95
CA LYS A 48 9.66 6.56 23.36
C LYS A 48 10.03 5.33 24.20
N ARG A 49 9.96 5.46 25.52
CA ARG A 49 10.16 4.31 26.42
C ARG A 49 8.98 3.36 26.34
N GLY A 50 9.22 2.07 26.49
CA GLY A 50 8.16 1.07 26.59
C GLY A 50 8.62 -0.19 27.31
N GLU A 51 7.71 -1.15 27.43
CA GLU A 51 7.99 -2.43 28.09
C GLU A 51 8.87 -3.36 27.23
N THR A 52 8.71 -3.28 25.90
CA THR A 52 9.40 -4.12 24.94
C THR A 52 9.91 -3.32 23.76
N ASN A 53 10.94 -3.83 23.08
CA ASN A 53 11.41 -3.30 21.80
C ASN A 53 10.40 -3.69 20.70
N GLU A 54 9.63 -2.71 20.23
CA GLU A 54 8.57 -2.91 19.27
C GLU A 54 8.36 -1.68 18.40
N LEU A 55 7.73 -1.87 17.24
CA LEU A 55 7.38 -0.81 16.30
C LEU A 55 5.92 -0.92 15.91
N LEU A 56 5.23 0.21 16.02
CA LEU A 56 3.86 0.39 15.55
C LEU A 56 3.87 1.34 14.36
N VAL A 57 3.24 0.93 13.25
CA VAL A 57 3.13 1.75 12.04
C VAL A 57 1.65 1.89 11.67
N PHE A 58 1.20 3.14 11.64
CA PHE A 58 -0.13 3.55 11.23
C PHE A 58 -0.05 4.15 9.85
N ILE A 59 -0.89 3.69 8.93
CA ILE A 59 -0.98 4.23 7.57
C ILE A 59 -2.42 4.61 7.29
N LYS A 60 -2.70 5.91 7.23
CA LYS A 60 -3.98 6.45 6.79
C LYS A 60 -3.96 6.64 5.28
N LYS A 61 -4.91 6.01 4.59
CA LYS A 61 -5.11 6.20 3.14
C LYS A 61 -6.59 6.41 2.85
N GLY A 62 -6.98 7.60 2.37
CA GLY A 62 -8.40 7.90 2.16
C GLY A 62 -9.16 7.78 3.49
N ASN A 63 -10.17 6.92 3.55
CA ASN A 63 -10.92 6.60 4.78
C ASN A 63 -10.35 5.41 5.57
N ASP A 64 -9.47 4.62 4.97
CA ASP A 64 -8.89 3.45 5.62
C ASP A 64 -7.75 3.82 6.57
N LEU A 65 -7.60 3.05 7.65
CA LEU A 65 -6.49 3.08 8.58
C LEU A 65 -5.91 1.67 8.69
N PHE A 66 -4.66 1.50 8.29
CA PHE A 66 -3.92 0.25 8.45
C PHE A 66 -3.00 0.37 9.65
N VAL A 67 -2.95 -0.67 10.48
CA VAL A 67 -2.09 -0.73 11.65
C VAL A 67 -1.26 -2.00 11.60
N SER A 68 0.06 -1.82 11.63
CA SER A 68 1.03 -2.90 11.68
C SER A 68 1.81 -2.84 12.99
N TYR A 69 1.94 -3.98 13.63
CA TYR A 69 2.68 -4.17 14.87
C TYR A 69 3.87 -5.09 14.63
N LYS A 70 5.04 -4.72 15.15
CA LYS A 70 6.26 -5.52 15.04
C LYS A 70 6.97 -5.59 16.38
N ASP A 71 6.86 -6.75 17.03
CA ASP A 71 7.78 -7.13 18.10
C ASP A 71 9.16 -7.46 17.49
N TYR A 72 10.23 -6.85 18.00
CA TYR A 72 11.57 -7.01 17.41
C TYR A 72 12.10 -8.44 17.54
N ARG A 73 11.55 -9.22 18.49
CA ARG A 73 11.89 -10.63 18.69
C ARG A 73 11.22 -11.55 17.67
N LYS A 74 10.14 -11.11 17.01
CA LYS A 74 9.39 -11.92 16.05
C LYS A 74 9.96 -11.76 14.64
N ALA A 75 9.84 -12.81 13.83
CA ALA A 75 10.37 -12.80 12.46
C ALA A 75 9.58 -11.87 11.53
N ILE A 76 8.25 -11.83 11.63
CA ILE A 76 7.35 -11.03 10.77
C ILE A 76 6.48 -10.05 11.58
N PRO A 77 6.08 -8.91 11.01
CA PRO A 77 5.07 -8.03 11.58
C PRO A 77 3.66 -8.63 11.49
N GLU A 78 2.74 -8.09 12.29
CA GLU A 78 1.35 -8.50 12.39
C GLU A 78 0.44 -7.33 11.98
N ALA A 79 -0.59 -7.60 11.18
CA ALA A 79 -1.68 -6.65 10.97
C ALA A 79 -2.64 -6.73 12.16
N VAL A 80 -2.93 -5.60 12.80
CA VAL A 80 -3.72 -5.54 14.04
C VAL A 80 -4.76 -4.43 13.96
N SER A 81 -5.75 -4.46 14.87
CA SER A 81 -6.68 -3.34 15.04
C SER A 81 -6.02 -2.21 15.83
N PHE A 82 -6.53 -0.98 15.68
CA PHE A 82 -6.06 0.16 16.47
C PHE A 82 -6.30 -0.05 17.97
N GLU A 83 -7.47 -0.59 18.33
CA GLU A 83 -7.85 -0.92 19.71
C GLU A 83 -6.85 -1.83 20.41
N LYS A 84 -6.29 -2.82 19.71
CA LYS A 84 -5.32 -3.75 20.28
C LYS A 84 -4.01 -3.07 20.70
N VAL A 85 -3.71 -1.91 20.11
CA VAL A 85 -2.40 -1.26 20.26
C VAL A 85 -2.42 0.12 20.86
N ILE A 86 -3.58 0.73 21.12
CA ILE A 86 -3.67 2.09 21.64
C ILE A 86 -2.86 2.28 22.93
N GLU A 87 -2.89 1.31 23.85
CA GLU A 87 -2.16 1.38 25.11
C GLU A 87 -0.65 1.52 24.91
N ARG A 88 -0.11 0.96 23.82
CA ARG A 88 1.31 1.04 23.47
C ARG A 88 1.70 2.39 22.87
N VAL A 89 0.72 3.14 22.36
CA VAL A 89 0.90 4.47 21.76
C VAL A 89 0.89 5.57 22.81
N ARG A 90 0.13 5.40 23.89
CA ARG A 90 -0.03 6.42 24.93
C ARG A 90 1.32 6.80 25.55
N CYS A 91 1.45 8.08 25.85
CA CYS A 91 2.61 8.68 26.50
C CYS A 91 2.16 9.84 27.39
N GLU A 92 2.99 10.22 28.35
CA GLU A 92 2.78 11.44 29.12
C GLU A 92 3.17 12.66 28.27
N LYS A 93 2.56 13.82 28.55
CA LYS A 93 2.82 15.06 27.80
C LYS A 93 4.30 15.44 27.81
N ASP A 94 4.93 15.31 28.97
CA ASP A 94 6.32 15.72 29.20
C ASP A 94 7.30 14.53 29.07
N GLU A 95 6.85 13.39 28.54
CA GLU A 95 7.73 12.25 28.29
C GLU A 95 8.74 12.62 27.19
N PRO A 96 10.05 12.54 27.46
CA PRO A 96 11.06 12.90 26.47
C PRO A 96 11.09 11.87 25.34
N ALA A 97 11.11 12.38 24.10
CA ALA A 97 11.34 11.55 22.94
C ALA A 97 12.76 10.94 22.98
N LEU A 98 12.87 9.69 22.55
CA LEU A 98 14.14 8.99 22.38
C LEU A 98 14.64 9.12 20.94
N PRO A 99 15.96 9.00 20.70
CA PRO A 99 16.47 8.75 19.37
C PRO A 99 15.97 7.39 18.88
N LEU A 100 15.71 7.27 17.58
CA LEU A 100 15.39 5.99 16.95
C LEU A 100 16.52 4.98 17.19
N SER A 101 16.19 3.73 17.47
CA SER A 101 17.21 2.69 17.66
C SER A 101 17.91 2.34 16.34
N SER A 102 19.04 1.65 16.44
CA SER A 102 19.73 1.10 15.27
C SER A 102 18.88 0.08 14.50
N ASP A 103 17.96 -0.60 15.17
CA ASP A 103 17.10 -1.63 14.57
C ASP A 103 15.84 -1.03 13.90
N PHE A 104 15.49 0.23 14.22
CA PHE A 104 14.28 0.89 13.74
C PHE A 104 14.09 0.75 12.23
N TRP A 105 15.10 1.13 11.45
CA TRP A 105 14.99 1.18 9.99
C TRP A 105 14.81 -0.21 9.38
N ARG A 106 15.43 -1.25 9.96
CA ARG A 106 15.25 -2.62 9.52
C ARG A 106 13.78 -3.04 9.64
N HIS A 107 13.19 -2.82 10.80
CA HIS A 107 11.80 -3.21 11.08
C HIS A 107 10.78 -2.33 10.35
N TYR A 108 11.03 -1.02 10.26
CA TYR A 108 10.21 -0.09 9.50
C TYR A 108 10.16 -0.45 8.01
N ASN A 109 11.33 -0.72 7.41
CA ASN A 109 11.41 -1.13 6.01
C ASN A 109 10.79 -2.51 5.81
N GLN A 110 10.93 -3.44 6.76
CA GLN A 110 10.24 -4.72 6.71
C GLN A 110 8.71 -4.54 6.60
N ILE A 111 8.11 -3.73 7.46
CA ILE A 111 6.65 -3.47 7.42
C ILE A 111 6.22 -2.84 6.09
N LEU A 112 6.95 -1.82 5.62
CA LEU A 112 6.62 -1.17 4.36
C LEU A 112 6.80 -2.11 3.17
N ASN A 113 7.87 -2.91 3.15
CA ASN A 113 8.14 -3.87 2.09
C ASN A 113 7.14 -5.01 2.09
N GLU A 114 6.70 -5.52 3.24
CA GLU A 114 5.67 -6.55 3.31
C GLU A 114 4.31 -6.01 2.85
N ARG A 115 3.99 -4.75 3.15
CA ARG A 115 2.80 -4.09 2.59
C ARG A 115 2.91 -3.92 1.08
N ILE A 116 4.05 -3.43 0.59
CA ILE A 116 4.32 -3.31 -0.84
C ILE A 116 4.30 -4.69 -1.48
N ALA A 117 4.85 -5.72 -0.85
CA ALA A 117 4.86 -7.09 -1.33
C ALA A 117 3.47 -7.73 -1.25
N TYR A 118 2.60 -7.35 -0.33
CA TYR A 118 1.19 -7.75 -0.29
C TYR A 118 0.37 -7.04 -1.38
N GLN A 119 0.69 -5.77 -1.65
CA GLN A 119 0.14 -5.03 -2.80
C GLN A 119 0.67 -5.56 -4.13
N LYS A 120 1.95 -5.96 -4.17
CA LYS A 120 2.64 -6.54 -5.32
C LYS A 120 2.36 -8.03 -5.48
N SER A 121 2.03 -8.79 -4.44
CA SER A 121 1.57 -10.18 -4.60
C SER A 121 0.15 -10.23 -5.18
N ARG A 122 -0.59 -9.13 -5.07
CA ARG A 122 -1.76 -8.82 -5.91
C ARG A 122 -1.41 -8.32 -7.33
N GLN A 123 -0.15 -8.01 -7.62
CA GLN A 123 0.39 -7.56 -8.91
C GLN A 123 1.50 -8.53 -9.34
N SER A 124 1.08 -9.74 -9.73
CA SER A 124 1.85 -10.95 -10.05
C SER A 124 3.37 -10.80 -10.25
N ASN A 125 4.15 -11.67 -9.59
CA ASN A 125 5.51 -11.97 -10.03
C ASN A 125 5.49 -12.36 -11.52
N PRO A 126 6.43 -11.88 -12.37
CA PRO A 126 6.48 -12.26 -13.77
C PRO A 126 6.68 -13.77 -13.91
N ASN A 127 5.62 -14.49 -14.26
CA ASN A 127 5.69 -15.91 -14.62
C ASN A 127 6.32 -16.08 -16.02
N GLU A 128 6.58 -17.31 -16.43
CA GLU A 128 7.17 -17.63 -17.75
C GLU A 128 6.37 -17.00 -18.91
N LEU A 129 5.05 -16.92 -18.75
CA LEU A 129 4.13 -16.33 -19.74
C LEU A 129 4.39 -14.84 -19.96
N SER A 130 4.45 -14.05 -18.89
CA SER A 130 4.72 -12.61 -18.97
C SER A 130 6.11 -12.31 -19.56
N ASN A 131 7.12 -13.13 -19.27
CA ASN A 131 8.46 -12.99 -19.86
C ASN A 131 8.44 -13.25 -21.38
N LYS A 132 7.69 -14.26 -21.84
CA LYS A 132 7.48 -14.51 -23.28
C LYS A 132 6.79 -13.33 -23.95
N ALA A 133 5.73 -12.81 -23.33
CA ALA A 133 5.02 -11.64 -23.83
C ALA A 133 5.95 -10.42 -23.97
N PHE A 134 6.76 -10.13 -22.94
CA PHE A 134 7.73 -9.05 -22.94
C PHE A 134 8.75 -9.16 -24.09
N ASN A 135 9.30 -10.36 -24.32
CA ASN A 135 10.24 -10.58 -25.42
C ASN A 135 9.59 -10.37 -26.80
N LEU A 136 8.34 -10.80 -26.96
CA LEU A 136 7.58 -10.59 -28.17
C LEU A 136 7.31 -9.10 -28.42
N LEU A 137 6.91 -8.34 -27.40
CA LEU A 137 6.71 -6.88 -27.52
C LEU A 137 8.00 -6.16 -27.96
N ASN A 138 9.15 -6.53 -27.38
CA ASN A 138 10.45 -5.99 -27.81
C ASN A 138 10.81 -6.38 -29.25
N THR A 139 10.34 -7.54 -29.73
CA THR A 139 10.51 -7.96 -31.11
C THR A 139 9.64 -7.12 -32.05
N LEU A 140 8.38 -6.87 -31.68
CA LEU A 140 7.47 -6.03 -32.45
C LEU A 140 7.97 -4.59 -32.58
N LEU A 141 8.61 -4.02 -31.55
CA LEU A 141 9.23 -2.69 -31.63
C LEU A 141 10.37 -2.59 -32.65
N LYS A 142 11.00 -3.72 -33.01
CA LYS A 142 12.04 -3.77 -34.04
C LYS A 142 11.48 -3.92 -35.45
N LEU A 143 10.18 -4.19 -35.59
CA LEU A 143 9.52 -4.25 -36.89
C LEU A 143 9.29 -2.82 -37.37
N GLU A 144 9.94 -2.43 -38.45
CA GLU A 144 9.74 -1.13 -39.11
C GLU A 144 8.43 -1.10 -39.94
N ALA A 145 7.36 -1.75 -39.46
CA ALA A 145 6.10 -1.87 -40.17
C ALA A 145 5.18 -0.67 -39.91
N GLU A 146 4.65 -0.06 -40.98
CA GLU A 146 3.76 1.12 -40.90
C GLU A 146 2.51 0.87 -40.04
N GLN A 147 1.98 -0.35 -40.06
CA GLN A 147 0.79 -0.71 -39.27
C GLN A 147 1.06 -0.76 -37.76
N ILE A 148 2.32 -0.97 -37.36
CA ILE A 148 2.73 -1.08 -35.95
C ILE A 148 3.12 0.29 -35.39
N LYS A 149 3.62 1.22 -36.22
CA LYS A 149 4.06 2.56 -35.77
C LYS A 149 3.03 3.29 -34.88
N PRO A 150 1.72 3.32 -35.20
CA PRO A 150 0.72 3.98 -34.35
C PRO A 150 0.53 3.33 -32.97
N LEU A 151 0.94 2.08 -32.82
CA LEU A 151 0.78 1.27 -31.60
C LEU A 151 2.02 1.29 -30.71
N ILE A 152 3.14 1.84 -31.18
CA ILE A 152 4.39 1.93 -30.41
C ILE A 152 4.20 2.54 -29.01
N PRO A 153 3.46 3.65 -28.82
CA PRO A 153 3.24 4.20 -27.47
C PRO A 153 2.52 3.23 -26.52
N PHE A 154 1.57 2.46 -27.06
CA PHE A 154 0.86 1.45 -26.30
C PHE A 154 1.78 0.27 -25.95
N ILE A 155 2.59 -0.21 -26.90
CA ILE A 155 3.59 -1.26 -26.66
C ILE A 155 4.59 -0.82 -25.58
N HIS A 156 5.06 0.42 -25.61
CA HIS A 156 5.90 0.97 -24.54
C HIS A 156 5.21 0.98 -23.19
N SER A 157 3.90 1.27 -23.14
CA SER A 157 3.13 1.24 -21.90
C SER A 157 3.04 -0.17 -21.32
N LEU A 158 2.85 -1.20 -22.15
CA LEU A 158 2.88 -2.61 -21.73
C LEU A 158 4.26 -3.03 -21.19
N ILE A 159 5.34 -2.59 -21.86
CA ILE A 159 6.72 -2.85 -21.45
C ILE A 159 7.06 -2.14 -20.13
N GLU A 160 6.62 -0.89 -19.95
CA GLU A 160 6.82 -0.15 -18.71
C GLU A 160 6.04 -0.80 -17.56
N ASP A 161 4.79 -1.24 -17.80
CA ASP A 161 4.03 -2.01 -16.81
C ASP A 161 4.79 -3.27 -16.38
N PHE A 162 5.26 -4.07 -17.34
CA PHE A 162 6.02 -5.28 -17.05
C PHE A 162 7.26 -5.01 -16.17
N ARG A 163 8.00 -3.93 -16.44
CA ARG A 163 9.25 -3.61 -15.74
C ARG A 163 9.03 -3.03 -14.35
N GLU A 164 8.08 -2.12 -14.23
CA GLU A 164 7.97 -1.22 -13.07
C GLU A 164 6.79 -1.56 -12.16
N TYR A 165 5.69 -2.07 -12.72
CA TYR A 165 4.39 -2.07 -12.02
C TYR A 165 3.74 -3.46 -11.89
N GLY A 166 3.96 -4.38 -12.83
CA GLY A 166 3.48 -5.76 -12.81
C GLY A 166 1.96 -5.92 -12.69
N THR A 167 1.17 -5.04 -13.32
CA THR A 167 -0.26 -4.94 -13.01
C THR A 167 -1.18 -5.71 -13.94
N LEU A 168 -0.73 -6.04 -15.15
CA LEU A 168 -1.53 -6.74 -16.13
C LEU A 168 -1.73 -8.22 -15.77
N SER A 169 -2.91 -8.75 -16.09
CA SER A 169 -3.30 -10.12 -15.78
C SER A 169 -2.65 -11.13 -16.73
N ASP A 170 -2.60 -12.40 -16.30
CA ASP A 170 -2.14 -13.51 -17.16
C ASP A 170 -2.94 -13.62 -18.46
N TYR A 171 -4.22 -13.25 -18.45
CA TYR A 171 -5.04 -13.19 -19.66
C TYR A 171 -4.46 -12.21 -20.68
N VAL A 172 -4.09 -10.99 -20.26
CA VAL A 172 -3.48 -9.99 -21.14
C VAL A 172 -2.14 -10.49 -21.70
N TRP A 173 -1.32 -11.12 -20.87
CA TRP A 173 -0.06 -11.72 -21.33
C TRP A 173 -0.27 -12.88 -22.31
N ALA A 174 -1.29 -13.71 -22.11
CA ALA A 174 -1.65 -14.78 -23.03
C ALA A 174 -2.11 -14.25 -24.40
N GLU A 175 -2.93 -13.20 -24.41
CA GLU A 175 -3.36 -12.53 -25.66
C GLU A 175 -2.14 -12.01 -26.44
N ILE A 176 -1.16 -11.38 -25.76
CA ILE A 176 0.07 -10.91 -26.40
C ILE A 176 0.87 -12.09 -26.96
N VAL A 177 1.08 -13.16 -26.17
CA VAL A 177 1.83 -14.34 -26.64
C VAL A 177 1.17 -15.00 -27.85
N SER A 178 -0.16 -14.98 -27.95
CA SER A 178 -0.88 -15.53 -29.09
C SER A 178 -0.47 -14.90 -30.44
N LEU A 179 0.00 -13.64 -30.42
CA LEU A 179 0.47 -12.91 -31.60
C LEU A 179 1.71 -13.52 -32.25
N GLU A 180 2.47 -14.34 -31.52
CA GLU A 180 3.63 -15.05 -32.06
C GLU A 180 3.25 -15.91 -33.27
N THR A 181 2.01 -16.43 -33.30
CA THR A 181 1.50 -17.23 -34.42
C THR A 181 1.33 -16.41 -35.69
N PHE A 182 0.82 -15.18 -35.59
CA PHE A 182 0.70 -14.25 -36.71
C PHE A 182 2.07 -13.74 -37.16
N LEU A 183 2.97 -13.49 -36.21
CA LEU A 183 4.35 -13.06 -36.50
C LEU A 183 5.10 -14.11 -37.33
N LYS A 184 4.99 -15.40 -36.97
CA LYS A 184 5.60 -16.51 -37.73
C LYS A 184 5.05 -16.63 -39.16
N LYS A 185 3.80 -16.22 -39.39
CA LYS A 185 3.14 -16.23 -40.70
C LYS A 185 3.34 -14.94 -41.50
N GLY A 186 3.97 -13.92 -40.92
CA GLY A 186 4.13 -12.60 -41.54
C GLY A 186 2.82 -11.80 -41.65
N GLU A 187 1.79 -12.15 -40.87
CA GLU A 187 0.46 -11.54 -40.94
C GLU A 187 0.39 -10.25 -40.09
N ILE A 188 1.15 -9.22 -40.49
CA ILE A 188 1.34 -7.98 -39.71
C ILE A 188 0.02 -7.24 -39.46
N ASP A 189 -0.91 -7.23 -40.42
CA ASP A 189 -2.21 -6.56 -40.25
C ASP A 189 -3.02 -7.18 -39.09
N LYS A 190 -2.99 -8.52 -38.97
CA LYS A 190 -3.68 -9.21 -37.86
C LYS A 190 -3.04 -8.91 -36.51
N ILE A 191 -1.72 -8.73 -36.46
CA ILE A 191 -1.02 -8.30 -35.24
C ILE A 191 -1.48 -6.91 -34.85
N ALA A 192 -1.51 -5.97 -35.81
CA ALA A 192 -1.94 -4.61 -35.56
C ALA A 192 -3.39 -4.55 -35.07
N ASP A 193 -4.30 -5.32 -35.67
CA ASP A 193 -5.70 -5.35 -35.28
C ASP A 193 -5.92 -5.99 -33.90
N ALA A 194 -5.18 -7.06 -33.58
CA ALA A 194 -5.23 -7.65 -32.25
C ALA A 194 -4.68 -6.71 -31.16
N LEU A 195 -3.61 -5.96 -31.45
CA LEU A 195 -3.08 -4.95 -30.54
C LEU A 195 -4.03 -3.75 -30.36
N LYS A 196 -4.72 -3.31 -31.43
CA LYS A 196 -5.76 -2.28 -31.32
C LYS A 196 -6.90 -2.76 -30.43
N LYS A 197 -7.38 -3.99 -30.64
CA LYS A 197 -8.42 -4.58 -29.82
C LYS A 197 -7.99 -4.68 -28.35
N LEU A 198 -6.78 -5.18 -28.09
CA LEU A 198 -6.25 -5.25 -26.74
C LEU A 198 -6.14 -3.86 -26.09
N LYS A 199 -5.73 -2.85 -26.86
CA LYS A 199 -5.68 -1.44 -26.43
C LYS A 199 -7.06 -0.89 -26.08
N GLU A 200 -8.11 -1.26 -26.82
CA GLU A 200 -9.49 -0.90 -26.50
C GLU A 200 -9.98 -1.61 -25.23
N ASP A 201 -9.66 -2.91 -25.09
CA ASP A 201 -10.09 -3.74 -23.96
C ASP A 201 -9.47 -3.29 -22.62
N ILE A 202 -8.18 -2.93 -22.60
CA ILE A 202 -7.49 -2.50 -21.36
C ILE A 202 -7.49 -0.97 -21.17
N GLY A 203 -7.73 -0.22 -22.24
CA GLY A 203 -7.72 1.23 -22.28
C GLY A 203 -6.32 1.82 -22.52
N GLU A 204 -6.22 2.81 -23.41
CA GLU A 204 -4.96 3.48 -23.76
C GLU A 204 -4.27 4.17 -22.58
N ASP A 205 -5.04 4.60 -21.58
CA ASP A 205 -4.57 5.34 -20.41
C ASP A 205 -4.36 4.46 -19.17
N PHE A 206 -4.37 3.12 -19.31
CA PHE A 206 -4.28 2.19 -18.17
C PHE A 206 -3.05 2.47 -17.30
N LEU A 207 -1.89 2.67 -17.93
CA LEU A 207 -0.64 2.90 -17.23
C LEU A 207 -0.63 4.27 -16.52
N GLU A 208 -1.22 5.29 -17.14
CA GLU A 208 -1.36 6.60 -16.52
C GLU A 208 -2.32 6.56 -15.32
N LYS A 209 -3.39 5.76 -15.38
CA LYS A 209 -4.27 5.49 -14.23
C LYS A 209 -3.49 4.82 -13.08
N ILE A 210 -2.61 3.87 -13.39
CA ILE A 210 -1.75 3.20 -12.40
C ILE A 210 -0.74 4.17 -11.80
N LYS A 211 -0.03 4.94 -12.63
CA LYS A 211 0.90 5.99 -12.18
C LYS A 211 0.21 7.03 -11.31
N LYS A 212 -0.98 7.48 -11.68
CA LYS A 212 -1.81 8.38 -10.85
C LYS A 212 -2.21 7.73 -9.53
N ARG A 213 -2.60 6.45 -9.54
CA ARG A 213 -2.92 5.68 -8.32
C ARG A 213 -1.70 5.57 -7.41
N LEU A 214 -0.51 5.34 -7.96
CA LEU A 214 0.73 5.24 -7.19
C LEU A 214 1.21 6.61 -6.69
N LYS A 215 1.14 7.68 -7.50
CA LYS A 215 1.36 9.05 -7.04
C LYS A 215 0.33 9.48 -5.98
N SER A 216 -0.89 8.94 -6.01
CA SER A 216 -1.87 9.19 -4.94
C SER A 216 -1.49 8.54 -3.60
N LEU A 217 -0.53 7.61 -3.57
CA LEU A 217 0.08 7.13 -2.32
C LEU A 217 0.87 8.25 -1.60
N ASP A 218 1.23 9.35 -2.27
CA ASP A 218 1.76 10.55 -1.61
C ASP A 218 0.72 11.25 -0.72
N LYS A 219 -0.57 10.88 -0.80
CA LYS A 219 -1.64 11.32 0.12
C LYS A 219 -1.73 10.48 1.40
N GLU A 220 -0.87 9.48 1.57
CA GLU A 220 -0.87 8.67 2.78
C GLU A 220 -0.21 9.43 3.94
N ILE A 221 -0.84 9.36 5.12
CA ILE A 221 -0.22 9.77 6.37
C ILE A 221 0.35 8.51 7.01
N ILE A 222 1.65 8.51 7.33
CA ILE A 222 2.32 7.42 8.04
C ILE A 222 2.85 7.93 9.37
N ILE A 223 2.44 7.27 10.45
CA ILE A 223 2.96 7.52 11.79
C ILE A 223 3.63 6.23 12.26
N ALA A 224 4.92 6.32 12.59
CA ALA A 224 5.68 5.22 13.14
C ALA A 224 6.13 5.56 14.57
N ILE A 225 5.84 4.66 15.50
CA ILE A 225 6.14 4.82 16.92
C ILE A 225 6.95 3.61 17.36
N GLU A 226 8.20 3.84 17.74
CA GLU A 226 9.07 2.83 18.32
C GLU A 226 9.01 2.91 19.84
N ASN A 227 8.70 1.79 20.48
CA ASN A 227 8.86 1.64 21.91
C ASN A 227 10.18 0.93 22.16
N GLN A 228 11.01 1.49 23.03
CA GLN A 228 12.30 0.94 23.41
C GLN A 228 12.27 0.51 24.88
N ALA A 229 12.54 -0.78 25.10
CA ALA A 229 12.74 -1.30 26.44
C ALA A 229 13.97 -0.64 27.07
N THR A 230 13.88 -0.33 28.36
CA THR A 230 15.06 0.07 29.13
C THR A 230 15.92 -1.18 29.33
N LEU A 231 17.21 -1.09 28.99
CA LEU A 231 18.21 -2.11 29.33
C LEU A 231 18.32 -2.28 30.85
#